data_AF-A0A4W5LQM2-F1
#
_entry.id   AF-A0A4W5LQM2-F1
#
_cell.length_a   1.000
_cell.length_b   1.000
_cell.length_c   1.000
_cell.angle_alpha   90.00
_cell.angle_beta   90.00
_cell.angle_gamma   90.00
#
_symmetry.space_group_name_H-M   'P 1'
#
loop_
_entity.id
_entity.type
_entity.pdbx_description
1 polymer ?
#
loop_
_entity_poly.entity_id
_entity_poly.type
_entity_poly.pdbx_seq_one_letter_code
_entity_poly.pdbx_strand_id
1 'polypeptide(L)'
;MKAVADQYRLPAPHNCPPALHSLMLQCWQAERGDRLGFDSLLSSLDRLIRHPASLKAEHPRSTQPLLSPNPTDLSSVATVSEWLTALRMDRYKDQFERAHLDTLDRVSRLTME
;
A
#
# COMPACT_ATOMS: atom_id res chain seq x y z
N MET A 1 5.62 -11.10 -20.08
CA MET A 1 5.60 -12.46 -19.48
C MET A 1 6.73 -12.74 -18.50
N LYS A 2 7.84 -11.96 -18.50
CA LYS A 2 9.02 -12.22 -17.64
C LYS A 2 8.73 -12.16 -16.13
N ALA A 3 7.91 -11.21 -15.68
CA ALA A 3 7.58 -11.06 -14.25
C ALA A 3 6.96 -12.32 -13.60
N VAL A 4 6.06 -13.03 -14.29
CA VAL A 4 5.42 -14.24 -13.73
C VAL A 4 6.41 -15.40 -13.58
N ALA A 5 7.38 -15.49 -14.50
CA ALA A 5 8.47 -16.46 -14.46
C ALA A 5 9.46 -16.17 -13.32
N ASP A 6 9.68 -14.89 -13.01
CA ASP A 6 10.50 -14.43 -11.88
C ASP A 6 9.76 -14.52 -10.52
N GLN A 7 8.73 -15.37 -10.42
CA GLN A 7 7.87 -15.57 -9.24
C GLN A 7 7.13 -14.32 -8.75
N TYR A 8 7.15 -13.22 -9.49
CA TYR A 8 6.38 -12.03 -9.13
C TYR A 8 4.88 -12.36 -9.20
N ARG A 9 4.14 -11.92 -8.16
CA ARG A 9 2.69 -12.01 -8.07
C ARG A 9 2.13 -10.64 -7.73
N LEU A 10 0.90 -10.40 -8.18
CA LEU A 10 0.22 -9.14 -7.92
C LEU A 10 0.03 -8.94 -6.42
N PRO A 11 0.31 -7.73 -5.90
CA PRO A 11 0.03 -7.41 -4.52
C PRO A 11 -1.49 -7.46 -4.25
N ALA A 12 -1.86 -7.55 -2.97
CA ALA A 12 -3.24 -7.48 -2.56
C ALA A 12 -3.87 -6.15 -3.03
N PRO A 13 -5.07 -6.18 -3.64
CA PRO A 13 -5.82 -4.97 -3.94
C PRO A 13 -6.14 -4.15 -2.68
N HIS A 14 -6.41 -2.86 -2.85
CA HIS A 14 -6.84 -1.99 -1.75
C HIS A 14 -8.12 -2.54 -1.10
N ASN A 15 -8.18 -2.55 0.24
CA ASN A 15 -9.27 -3.15 1.01
C ASN A 15 -9.54 -4.65 0.74
N CYS A 16 -8.61 -5.39 0.14
CA CYS A 16 -8.79 -6.83 -0.08
C CYS A 16 -8.58 -7.64 1.21
N PRO A 17 -9.53 -8.51 1.61
CA PRO A 17 -9.35 -9.46 2.70
C PRO A 17 -8.17 -10.42 2.45
N PRO A 18 -7.29 -10.68 3.44
CA PRO A 18 -6.17 -11.62 3.31
C PRO A 18 -6.58 -13.04 2.90
N ALA A 19 -7.76 -13.49 3.32
CA ALA A 19 -8.30 -14.78 2.92
C ALA A 19 -8.57 -14.85 1.40
N LEU A 20 -9.06 -13.74 0.80
CA LEU A 20 -9.27 -13.66 -0.64
C LEU A 20 -7.96 -13.51 -1.40
N HIS A 21 -7.01 -12.72 -0.90
CA HIS A 21 -5.69 -12.62 -1.52
C HIS A 21 -4.95 -13.96 -1.50
N SER A 22 -5.03 -14.72 -0.40
CA SER A 22 -4.48 -16.07 -0.31
C SER A 22 -5.08 -17.01 -1.37
N LEU A 23 -6.40 -16.95 -1.58
CA LEU A 23 -7.05 -17.73 -2.65
C LEU A 23 -6.53 -17.34 -4.04
N MET A 24 -6.34 -16.05 -4.31
CA MET A 24 -5.75 -15.59 -5.58
C MET A 24 -4.34 -16.17 -5.79
N LEU A 25 -3.50 -16.16 -4.75
CA LEU A 25 -2.14 -16.72 -4.81
C LEU A 25 -2.15 -18.25 -5.06
N GLN A 26 -3.11 -18.96 -4.46
CA GLN A 26 -3.31 -20.40 -4.71
C GLN A 26 -3.76 -20.67 -6.16
N CYS A 27 -4.55 -19.79 -6.77
CA CYS A 27 -4.87 -19.88 -8.19
C CYS A 27 -3.66 -19.55 -9.09
N TRP A 28 -2.72 -18.74 -8.60
CA TRP A 28 -1.52 -18.32 -9.33
C TRP A 28 -0.27 -19.15 -9.01
N GLN A 29 -0.42 -20.39 -8.51
CA GLN A 29 0.72 -21.29 -8.37
C GLN A 29 1.44 -21.51 -9.70
N ALA A 30 2.78 -21.55 -9.63
CA ALA A 30 3.61 -21.74 -10.81
C ALA A 30 3.27 -23.08 -11.48
N GLU A 31 3.29 -24.14 -10.68
CA GLU A 31 2.89 -25.47 -11.10
C GLU A 31 1.39 -25.57 -11.26
N ARG A 32 0.95 -26.15 -12.39
CA ARG A 32 -0.47 -26.33 -12.68
C ARG A 32 -1.13 -27.30 -11.69
N GLY A 33 -0.40 -28.31 -11.23
CA GLY A 33 -0.90 -29.31 -10.29
C GLY A 33 -1.22 -28.76 -8.90
N ASP A 34 -0.55 -27.68 -8.49
CA ASP A 34 -0.73 -27.07 -7.17
C ASP A 34 -1.84 -26.01 -7.15
N ARG A 35 -2.41 -25.68 -8.30
CA ARG A 35 -3.54 -24.75 -8.39
C ARG A 35 -4.79 -25.44 -7.86
N LEU A 36 -5.57 -24.71 -7.07
CA LEU A 36 -6.85 -25.21 -6.59
C LEU A 36 -7.79 -25.54 -7.74
N GLY A 37 -8.40 -26.72 -7.68
CA GLY A 37 -9.52 -27.09 -8.54
C GLY A 37 -10.75 -26.22 -8.29
N PHE A 38 -11.64 -26.14 -9.28
CA PHE A 38 -12.84 -25.29 -9.21
C PHE A 38 -13.78 -25.68 -8.05
N ASP A 39 -13.93 -26.97 -7.75
CA ASP A 39 -14.78 -27.44 -6.64
C ASP A 39 -14.24 -26.95 -5.28
N SER A 40 -12.93 -27.02 -5.08
CA SER A 40 -12.26 -26.53 -3.87
C SER A 40 -12.30 -25.01 -3.76
N LEU A 41 -12.19 -24.30 -4.89
CA LEU A 41 -12.34 -22.86 -4.95
C LEU A 41 -13.75 -22.43 -4.54
N LEU A 42 -14.77 -23.07 -5.11
CA LEU A 42 -16.17 -22.78 -4.81
C LEU A 42 -16.48 -23.05 -3.33
N SER A 43 -16.03 -24.20 -2.81
CA SER A 43 -16.19 -24.56 -1.40
C SER A 43 -15.54 -23.54 -0.45
N SER A 44 -14.38 -22.99 -0.85
CA SER A 44 -13.66 -21.98 -0.07
C SER A 44 -14.39 -20.63 -0.08
N LEU A 45 -14.86 -20.19 -1.24
CA LEU A 45 -15.66 -18.95 -1.36
C LEU A 45 -16.97 -19.05 -0.58
N ASP A 46 -17.65 -20.19 -0.69
CA ASP A 46 -18.90 -20.48 0.00
C ASP A 46 -18.73 -20.47 1.53
N ARG A 47 -17.59 -20.96 2.03
CA ARG A 47 -17.22 -20.85 3.45
C ARG A 47 -17.02 -19.40 3.88
N LEU A 48 -16.38 -18.57 3.06
CA LEU A 48 -16.14 -17.15 3.34
C LEU A 48 -17.44 -16.34 3.34
N ILE A 49 -18.37 -16.64 2.43
CA ILE A 49 -19.70 -16.01 2.39
C ILE A 49 -20.51 -16.33 3.65
N ARG A 50 -20.46 -17.59 4.11
CA ARG A 50 -21.13 -18.01 5.36
C ARG A 50 -20.50 -17.46 6.64
N HIS A 51 -19.23 -17.05 6.60
CA HIS A 51 -18.51 -16.51 7.75
C HIS A 51 -17.88 -15.14 7.42
N PRO A 52 -18.69 -14.08 7.31
CA PRO A 52 -18.22 -12.76 6.89
C PRO A 52 -17.21 -12.14 7.87
N ALA A 53 -17.15 -12.61 9.12
CA ALA A 53 -16.12 -12.21 10.08
C ALA A 53 -14.71 -12.60 9.61
N SER A 54 -14.55 -13.69 8.86
CA SER A 54 -13.25 -14.13 8.31
C SER A 54 -12.71 -13.20 7.21
N LEU A 55 -13.55 -12.31 6.68
CA LEU A 55 -13.14 -11.27 5.72
C LEU A 55 -12.64 -10.00 6.40
N LYS A 56 -12.90 -9.85 7.71
CA LYS A 56 -12.37 -8.76 8.52
C LYS A 56 -10.98 -9.16 8.99
N ALA A 57 -9.96 -8.78 8.24
CA ALA A 57 -8.62 -8.76 8.77
C ALA A 57 -8.06 -7.35 8.59
N GLU A 58 -7.59 -6.79 9.71
CA GLU A 58 -6.74 -5.62 9.74
C GLU A 58 -5.58 -5.84 8.76
N HIS A 59 -5.42 -4.93 7.80
CA HIS A 59 -4.34 -4.99 6.82
C HIS A 59 -3.01 -5.14 7.54
N PRO A 60 -2.24 -6.25 7.38
CA PRO A 60 -0.83 -6.18 7.68
C PRO A 60 -0.28 -5.10 6.75
N ARG A 61 0.21 -4.02 7.38
CA ARG A 61 0.79 -2.84 6.72
C ARG A 61 1.52 -3.28 5.46
N SER A 62 1.03 -2.83 4.31
CA SER A 62 1.69 -3.08 3.02
C SER A 62 3.16 -2.72 3.16
N THR A 63 4.04 -3.71 3.03
CA THR A 63 5.51 -3.54 3.08
C THR A 63 6.06 -2.88 1.81
N GLN A 64 5.20 -2.30 0.98
CA GLN A 64 5.56 -1.62 -0.26
C GLN A 64 5.34 -0.10 -0.12
N PRO A 65 6.32 0.65 0.42
CA PRO A 65 6.23 2.09 0.66
C PRO A 65 6.23 2.95 -0.63
N LEU A 66 6.08 2.34 -1.81
CA LEU A 66 6.08 3.03 -3.11
C LEU A 66 4.69 3.18 -3.74
N LEU A 67 3.66 2.50 -3.21
CA LEU A 67 2.31 2.50 -3.80
C LEU A 67 1.19 2.75 -2.78
N SER A 68 1.52 3.08 -1.53
CA SER A 68 0.53 3.49 -0.54
C SER A 68 0.23 4.99 -0.70
N PRO A 69 -0.99 5.41 -1.10
CA PRO A 69 -1.47 6.75 -0.81
C PRO A 69 -1.90 6.76 0.66
N ASN A 70 -0.95 6.54 1.58
CA ASN A 70 -1.23 6.86 2.97
C ASN A 70 -1.21 8.39 3.04
N PRO A 71 -2.23 9.07 3.59
CA PRO A 71 -2.03 10.43 4.04
C PRO A 71 -0.85 10.36 5.01
N THR A 72 0.27 10.95 4.61
CA THR A 72 1.40 11.15 5.51
C THR A 72 0.80 11.77 6.77
N ASP A 73 0.96 11.14 7.92
CA ASP A 73 0.45 11.69 9.16
C ASP A 73 1.28 12.92 9.52
N LEU A 74 0.84 14.07 9.00
CA LEU A 74 1.47 15.36 9.18
C LEU A 74 1.09 15.99 10.53
N SER A 75 0.32 15.30 11.39
CA SER A 75 -0.09 15.87 12.69
C SER A 75 1.08 16.02 13.67
N SER A 76 2.21 15.37 13.40
CA SER A 76 3.38 15.31 14.30
C SER A 76 4.59 16.12 13.81
N VAL A 77 4.54 16.71 12.61
CA VAL A 77 5.69 17.45 12.06
C VAL A 77 5.76 18.86 12.68
N ALA A 78 6.90 19.20 13.27
CA ALA A 78 7.11 20.50 13.90
C ALA A 78 7.93 21.45 13.02
N THR A 79 8.72 20.91 12.08
CA THR A 79 9.63 21.68 11.22
C THR A 79 9.35 21.46 9.73
N VAL A 80 9.75 22.43 8.90
CA VAL A 80 9.68 22.31 7.43
C VAL A 80 10.53 21.14 6.93
N SER A 81 11.68 20.86 7.55
CA SER A 81 12.54 19.73 7.20
C SER A 81 11.87 18.37 7.49
N GLU A 82 11.21 18.23 8.64
CA GLU A 82 10.41 17.04 8.97
C GLU A 82 9.23 16.87 8.03
N TRP A 83 8.50 17.96 7.74
CA TRP A 83 7.39 17.97 6.79
C TRP A 83 7.81 17.53 5.38
N LEU A 84 8.92 18.08 4.85
CA LEU A 84 9.48 17.65 3.57
C LEU A 84 9.91 16.19 3.59
N THR A 85 10.50 15.71 4.70
CA THR A 85 10.89 14.29 4.84
C THR A 85 9.68 13.38 4.85
N ALA A 86 8.61 13.78 5.54
CA ALA A 86 7.36 13.05 5.63
C ALA A 86 6.64 12.96 4.26
N LEU A 87 6.76 14.01 3.44
CA LEU A 87 6.29 14.03 2.05
C LEU A 87 7.26 13.40 1.04
N ARG A 88 8.43 12.91 1.47
CA ARG A 88 9.49 12.37 0.60
C ARG A 88 9.99 13.39 -0.43
N MET A 89 10.05 14.65 0.01
CA MET A 89 10.51 15.83 -0.71
C MET A 89 11.79 16.39 -0.09
N ASP A 90 12.60 15.56 0.56
CA ASP A 90 13.82 15.93 1.28
C ASP A 90 14.86 16.65 0.40
N ARG A 91 14.90 16.35 -0.90
CA ARG A 91 15.76 17.05 -1.88
C ARG A 91 15.49 18.55 -1.99
N TYR A 92 14.37 19.04 -1.48
CA TYR A 92 13.97 20.44 -1.54
C TYR A 92 14.36 21.25 -0.30
N LYS A 93 14.91 20.62 0.74
CA LYS A 93 15.24 21.28 2.02
C LYS A 93 16.12 22.50 1.82
N ASP A 94 17.19 22.37 1.04
CA ASP A 94 18.13 23.47 0.80
C ASP A 94 17.51 24.63 0.01
N GLN A 95 16.50 24.38 -0.84
CA GLN A 95 15.77 25.46 -1.52
C GLN A 95 14.86 26.22 -0.55
N PHE A 96 14.17 25.51 0.34
CA PHE A 96 13.32 26.13 1.37
C PHE A 96 14.15 26.94 2.36
N GLU A 97 15.32 26.44 2.78
CA GLU A 97 16.25 27.18 3.64
C GLU A 97 16.77 28.46 2.97
N ARG A 98 17.19 28.40 1.69
CA ARG A 98 17.64 29.58 0.94
C ARG A 98 16.54 30.60 0.70
N ALA A 99 15.29 30.16 0.55
CA ALA A 99 14.12 31.03 0.45
C ALA A 99 13.66 31.58 1.81
N HIS A 100 14.39 31.25 2.89
CA HIS A 100 14.01 31.53 4.26
C HIS A 100 12.60 31.01 4.59
N LEU A 101 12.16 29.89 4.02
CA LEU A 101 10.87 29.24 4.31
C LEU A 101 11.08 28.18 5.39
N ASP A 102 11.32 28.66 6.61
CA ASP A 102 11.73 27.86 7.77
C ASP A 102 10.57 27.41 8.67
N THR A 103 9.38 27.99 8.49
CA THR A 103 8.17 27.68 9.28
C THR A 103 7.00 27.20 8.42
N LEU A 104 6.21 26.26 8.97
CA LEU A 104 5.06 25.67 8.26
C LEU A 104 3.95 26.70 7.95
N ASP A 105 3.79 27.76 8.74
CA ASP A 105 2.86 28.86 8.43
C ASP A 105 3.26 29.59 7.14
N ARG A 106 4.55 29.81 6.91
CA ARG A 106 5.02 30.48 5.69
C ARG A 106 4.87 29.59 4.47
N VAL A 107 5.12 28.29 4.65
CA VAL A 107 4.93 27.28 3.60
C VAL A 107 3.45 27.13 3.22
N SER A 108 2.51 27.23 4.17
CA SER A 108 1.08 27.09 3.89
C SER A 108 0.49 28.25 3.07
N ARG A 109 1.19 29.39 3.01
CA ARG A 109 0.81 30.57 2.23
C ARG A 109 1.35 30.56 0.79
N LEU A 110 2.11 29.54 0.41
CA LEU A 110 2.63 29.41 -0.95
C LEU A 110 1.49 29.18 -1.95
N THR A 111 1.43 30.03 -2.97
CA THR A 111 0.51 29.90 -4.10
C THR A 111 1.27 29.40 -5.34
N MET A 112 0.54 28.91 -6.35
CA MET A 112 1.13 28.35 -7.58
C MET A 112 1.61 29.42 -8.60
N GLU A 113 1.75 30.69 -8.19
CA GLU A 113 2.12 31.79 -9.11
C GLU A 113 3.60 31.77 -9.50
#